data_AF-A0A2W0AST6-F1
#
_entry.id   AF-A0A2W0AST6-F1
#
_cell.length_a   1.000
_cell.length_b   1.000
_cell.length_c   1.000
_cell.angle_alpha   90.00
_cell.angle_beta   90.00
_cell.angle_gamma   90.00
#
_symmetry.space_group_name_H-M   'P 1'
#
loop_
_entity.id
_entity.type
_entity.pdbx_description
1 polymer ?
#
loop_
_entity_poly.entity_id
_entity_poly.type
_entity_poly.pdbx_seq_one_letter_code
_entity_poly.pdbx_strand_id
1 'polypeptide(L)' 'IPVDGKISLKKITRQASKDLERRIIVKMLHAHNWNRKKAATALSISYRALLYKIQETGINPTGLRIQEPLAAEGQ' A
#
# COMPACT_ATOMS: atom_id res chain seq x y z
N ILE A 1 11.16 -4.67 18.79
CA ILE A 1 11.26 -6.14 18.71
C ILE A 1 10.11 -6.76 19.50
N PRO A 2 9.34 -7.71 18.93
CA PRO A 2 8.20 -8.30 19.65
C PRO A 2 8.71 -9.13 20.85
N VAL A 3 8.13 -8.85 22.02
CA VAL A 3 8.66 -9.20 23.36
C VAL A 3 8.28 -10.59 23.87
N ASP A 4 7.65 -11.45 23.05
CA ASP A 4 6.97 -12.67 23.52
C ASP A 4 7.61 -14.01 23.05
N GLY A 5 8.84 -13.99 22.52
CA GLY A 5 9.61 -15.21 22.22
C GLY A 5 9.08 -16.13 21.10
N LYS A 6 7.83 -15.96 20.64
CA LYS A 6 7.26 -16.70 19.51
C LYS A 6 7.25 -15.86 18.24
N ILE A 7 8.32 -16.00 17.46
CA ILE A 7 8.40 -15.45 16.12
C ILE A 7 7.57 -16.33 15.17
N SER A 8 6.41 -15.84 14.74
CA SER A 8 5.62 -16.55 13.72
C SER A 8 6.17 -16.21 12.32
N LEU A 9 6.90 -17.15 11.72
CA LEU A 9 7.44 -17.02 10.36
C LEU A 9 6.35 -16.60 9.37
N LYS A 10 5.14 -17.14 9.50
CA LYS A 10 3.98 -16.77 8.68
C LYS A 10 3.65 -15.27 8.74
N LYS A 11 3.76 -14.65 9.92
CA LYS A 11 3.53 -13.21 10.08
C LYS A 11 4.66 -12.39 9.46
N ILE A 12 5.92 -12.80 9.66
CA ILE A 12 7.09 -12.12 9.07
C ILE A 12 7.04 -12.19 7.56
N THR A 13 6.87 -13.37 6.97
CA THR A 13 6.81 -13.52 5.51
C THR A 13 5.67 -12.70 4.94
N ARG A 14 4.49 -12.69 5.56
CA ARG A 14 3.37 -11.85 5.13
C ARG A 14 3.72 -10.36 5.17
N GLN A 15 4.40 -9.91 6.21
CA GLN A 15 4.81 -8.51 6.34
C GLN A 15 5.88 -8.14 5.31
N ALA A 16 6.88 -9.00 5.11
CA ALA A 16 7.94 -8.82 4.12
C ALA A 16 7.40 -8.79 2.69
N SER A 17 6.48 -9.71 2.36
CA SER A 17 5.79 -9.70 1.06
C SER A 17 4.99 -8.42 0.85
N LYS A 18 4.28 -7.93 1.87
CA LYS A 18 3.55 -6.65 1.80
C LYS A 18 4.49 -5.46 1.57
N ASP A 19 5.62 -5.41 2.28
CA ASP A 19 6.62 -4.35 2.11
C ASP A 19 7.22 -4.37 0.70
N LEU A 20 7.60 -5.57 0.23
CA LEU A 20 8.15 -5.75 -1.11
C LEU A 20 7.13 -5.31 -2.18
N GLU A 21 5.89 -5.75 -2.05
CA GLU A 21 4.81 -5.40 -2.97
C GLU A 21 4.59 -3.88 -3.02
N ARG A 22 4.56 -3.21 -1.86
CA ARG A 22 4.49 -1.75 -1.77
C ARG A 22 5.65 -1.08 -2.52
N ARG A 23 6.89 -1.53 -2.27
CA ARG A 23 8.09 -0.96 -2.89
C ARG A 23 8.06 -1.10 -4.41
N ILE A 24 7.60 -2.24 -4.92
CA ILE A 24 7.45 -2.49 -6.37
C ILE A 24 6.42 -1.53 -6.97
N ILE A 25 5.27 -1.34 -6.33
CA ILE A 25 4.21 -0.43 -6.79
C ILE A 25 4.71 1.01 -6.83
N VAL A 26 5.35 1.50 -5.77
CA VAL A 26 5.92 2.86 -5.73
C VAL A 26 6.94 3.04 -6.85
N LYS A 27 7.84 2.07 -7.03
CA LYS A 27 8.88 2.13 -8.06
C LYS A 27 8.29 2.21 -9.47
N MET A 28 7.25 1.42 -9.76
CA MET A 28 6.57 1.47 -11.06
C MET A 28 5.75 2.74 -11.25
N LEU A 29 5.10 3.24 -10.21
CA LEU A 29 4.43 4.54 -10.28
C LEU A 29 5.44 5.65 -10.60
N HIS A 30 6.58 5.70 -9.92
CA HIS A 30 7.64 6.67 -10.21
C HIS A 30 8.18 6.53 -11.64
N ALA A 31 8.49 5.31 -12.09
CA ALA A 31 8.99 5.05 -13.44
C ALA A 31 8.01 5.51 -14.54
N HIS A 32 6.71 5.49 -14.25
CA HIS A 32 5.65 5.89 -15.18
C HIS A 32 5.04 7.28 -14.87
N ASN A 33 5.72 8.16 -14.13
CA ASN A 33 5.22 9.50 -13.77
C ASN A 33 3.83 9.46 -13.12
N TRP A 34 3.62 8.52 -12.20
CA TRP A 34 2.36 8.28 -11.49
C TRP A 34 1.18 7.91 -12.42
N ASN A 35 1.47 7.53 -13.66
CA ASN A 35 0.45 7.06 -14.60
C ASN A 35 -0.03 5.65 -14.19
N ARG A 36 -1.12 5.64 -13.41
CA ARG A 36 -1.74 4.43 -12.85
C ARG A 36 -2.11 3.40 -13.91
N LYS A 37 -2.54 3.80 -15.10
CA LYS A 37 -2.86 2.86 -16.20
C LYS A 37 -1.58 2.18 -16.71
N LYS A 38 -0.54 2.96 -17.02
CA LYS A 38 0.76 2.41 -17.47
C LYS A 38 1.41 1.54 -16.41
N ALA A 39 1.37 1.95 -15.14
CA ALA A 39 1.89 1.16 -14.03
C ALA A 39 1.13 -0.16 -13.83
N ALA A 40 -0.21 -0.16 -13.95
CA ALA A 40 -1.01 -1.40 -13.89
C ALA A 40 -0.65 -2.37 -15.02
N THR A 41 -0.52 -1.84 -16.25
CA THR A 41 -0.08 -2.62 -17.41
C THR A 41 1.33 -3.18 -17.23
N ALA A 42 2.28 -2.37 -16.74
CA ALA A 42 3.65 -2.79 -16.50
C ALA A 42 3.78 -3.84 -15.39
N LEU A 43 2.92 -3.76 -14.37
CA LEU A 43 2.82 -4.75 -13.29
C LEU A 43 1.99 -5.99 -13.69
N SER A 44 1.39 -5.99 -14.88
CA SER A 44 0.49 -7.05 -15.35
C SER A 44 -0.64 -7.38 -14.36
N ILE A 45 -1.17 -6.35 -13.68
CA ILE A 45 -2.30 -6.47 -12.75
C ILE A 45 -3.48 -5.65 -13.23
N SER A 46 -4.69 -6.08 -12.83
CA SER A 46 -5.90 -5.30 -13.08
C SER A 46 -5.79 -3.92 -12.43
N TYR A 47 -6.31 -2.89 -13.11
CA TYR A 47 -6.35 -1.53 -12.59
C TYR A 47 -7.00 -1.43 -11.20
N ARG A 48 -8.06 -2.22 -10.95
CA ARG A 48 -8.69 -2.34 -9.62
C ARG A 48 -7.72 -2.86 -8.56
N ALA A 49 -6.95 -3.90 -8.87
CA ALA A 49 -5.97 -4.47 -7.96
C ALA A 49 -4.85 -3.47 -7.62
N LEU A 50 -4.39 -2.69 -8.62
CA LEU A 50 -3.45 -1.60 -8.37
C LEU A 50 -4.05 -0.56 -7.42
N LEU A 51 -5.30 -0.14 -7.65
CA LEU A 51 -6.01 0.82 -6.80
C LEU A 51 -6.12 0.35 -5.35
N TYR A 52 -6.54 -0.91 -5.14
CA TYR A 52 -6.62 -1.48 -3.80
C TYR A 52 -5.25 -1.53 -3.12
N LYS A 53 -4.20 -1.95 -3.81
CA LYS A 53 -2.85 -2.00 -3.23
C LYS A 53 -2.31 -0.60 -2.91
N ILE A 54 -2.63 0.41 -3.72
CA ILE A 54 -2.29 1.82 -3.45
C ILE A 54 -3.05 2.33 -2.21
N GLN A 55 -4.34 2.02 -2.08
CA GLN A 55 -5.16 2.38 -0.92
C GLN A 55 -4.67 1.69 0.37
N GLU A 56 -4.42 0.37 0.33
CA GLU A 56 -3.92 -0.39 1.48
C GLU A 56 -2.54 0.09 1.94
N THR A 57 -1.73 0.60 1.02
CA THR A 57 -0.43 1.16 1.35
C THR A 57 -0.55 2.62 1.80
N GLY A 58 -1.69 3.29 1.65
CA GLY A 58 -1.80 4.72 1.97
C GLY A 58 -0.90 5.58 1.08
N ILE A 59 -0.45 5.05 -0.06
CA ILE A 59 0.17 5.85 -1.12
C ILE A 59 -0.99 6.66 -1.69
N ASN A 60 -1.01 7.96 -1.43
CA ASN A 60 -2.04 8.85 -1.98
C ASN A 60 -1.49 9.39 -3.31
N PRO A 61 -1.90 8.84 -4.49
CA PRO A 61 -1.44 9.36 -5.79
C PRO A 61 -2.08 10.71 -6.13
N THR A 62 -3.14 11.05 -5.41
CA THR A 62 -3.81 12.35 -5.42
C THR A 62 -3.75 12.81 -3.97
N GLY A 63 -3.28 14.01 -3.67
CA GLY A 63 -3.14 14.55 -2.30
C GLY A 63 -4.43 14.67 -1.48
N LEU A 64 -5.49 13.93 -1.79
CA LEU A 64 -6.64 13.80 -0.93
C LEU A 64 -6.32 12.84 0.21
N ARG A 65 -5.87 13.42 1.32
CA ARG A 65 -5.96 12.87 2.66
C ARG A 65 -7.42 12.52 2.96
N ILE A 66 -7.84 11.28 2.65
CA ILE A 66 -9.11 10.74 3.13
C ILE A 66 -8.84 9.88 4.36
N GLN A 67 -8.41 10.52 5.44
CA GLN A 67 -8.52 10.02 6.81
C GLN A 67 -8.56 11.25 7.72
N GLU A 68 -9.70 11.91 7.73
CA GLU A 68 -10.16 12.64 8.91
C GLU A 68 -10.96 11.62 9.73
N PRO A 69 -10.46 11.14 10.87
CA PRO A 69 -11.33 10.45 11.81
C PRO A 69 -12.33 11.49 12.33
N LEU A 70 -13.63 11.24 12.13
CA LEU A 70 -14.76 11.94 12.74
C LEU A 70 -14.76 11.68 14.27
N ALA A 71 -13.66 12.00 14.94
CA ALA A 71 -13.57 11.93 16.39
C ALA A 71 -14.49 13.00 16.97
N ALA A 72 -15.74 12.60 17.19
CA ALA A 72 -16.51 12.86 18.40
C ALA A 72 -16.17 14.19 19.08
N GLU A 73 -16.72 15.29 18.54
CA GLU A 73 -17.01 16.45 19.38
C GLU A 73 -18.28 16.13 20.18
N GLY A 74 -18.08 15.40 21.28
CA GLY A 74 -19.03 15.34 22.38
C GLY A 74 -18.68 16.45 23.36
N GLN A 75 -19.40 17.56 23.28
CA GLN A 75 -19.58 18.50 24.38
C GLN A 75 -20.82 18.10 25.18
#